data_AF-A0A2U8GU20-F1
#
_entry.id   AF-A0A2U8GU20-F1
#
_cell.length_a   1.000
_cell.length_b   1.000
_cell.length_c   1.000
_cell.angle_alpha   90.00
_cell.angle_beta   90.00
_cell.angle_gamma   90.00
#
_symmetry.space_group_name_H-M   'P 1'
#
loop_
_entity.id
_entity.type
_entity.pdbx_description
1 polymer ?
#
loop_
_entity_poly.entity_id
_entity_poly.type
_entity_poly.pdbx_seq_one_letter_code
_entity_poly.pdbx_strand_id
1 'polypeptide(L)'
;MSKLLQRYLGAGNALARLQDHAARLRRLQTVLDGGLPPQFAHACSVVNLKDDVLVIATRGSALAVRLKQMAPSLMDHFLHAGYPLQSIRIKVSTPEETVVQRAPTVRTVSPAAKNQLREFAATLPEDSPLRDALERLARLSRES
;
A
#
# COMPACT_ATOMS: atom_id res chain seq x y z
N MET A 1 5.53 3.85 32.07
CA MET A 1 4.57 4.49 31.14
C MET A 1 5.26 5.23 29.99
N SER A 2 6.32 4.68 29.40
CA SER A 2 7.19 5.37 28.41
C SER A 2 6.93 4.98 26.95
N LYS A 3 6.17 3.90 26.69
CA LYS A 3 5.87 3.40 25.33
C LYS A 3 4.83 4.22 24.55
N LEU A 4 3.96 4.98 25.22
CA LEU A 4 2.91 5.78 24.56
C LEU A 4 3.47 7.05 23.91
N LEU A 5 4.42 7.72 24.56
CA LEU A 5 5.10 8.91 24.02
C LEU A 5 5.97 8.58 22.81
N GLN A 6 6.73 7.47 22.85
CA GLN A 6 7.53 7.02 21.71
C GLN A 6 6.68 6.69 20.47
N ARG A 7 5.46 6.15 20.66
CA ARG A 7 4.52 5.90 19.56
C ARG A 7 3.99 7.19 18.94
N TYR A 8 3.70 8.21 19.75
CA TYR A 8 3.22 9.50 19.24
C TYR A 8 4.31 10.30 18.53
N LEU A 9 5.53 10.31 19.08
CA LEU A 9 6.70 10.92 18.44
C LEU A 9 7.08 10.21 17.12
N GLY A 10 7.01 8.87 17.11
CA GLY A 10 7.19 8.08 15.88
C GLY A 10 6.09 8.30 14.84
N ALA A 11 4.83 8.40 15.28
CA ALA A 11 3.69 8.66 14.41
C ALA A 11 3.72 10.09 13.82
N GLY A 12 4.14 11.09 14.59
CA GLY A 12 4.32 12.46 14.10
C GLY A 12 5.40 12.54 13.01
N ASN A 13 6.53 11.84 13.21
CA ASN A 13 7.59 11.75 12.21
C ASN A 13 7.17 10.96 10.97
N ALA A 14 6.41 9.87 11.14
CA ALA A 14 5.87 9.09 10.02
C ALA A 14 4.85 9.90 9.21
N LEU A 15 3.97 10.64 9.88
CA LEU A 15 2.98 11.51 9.25
C LEU A 15 3.64 12.68 8.51
N ALA A 16 4.63 13.33 9.12
CA ALA A 16 5.40 14.40 8.48
C ALA A 16 6.10 13.91 7.21
N ARG A 17 6.78 12.75 7.26
CA ARG A 17 7.41 12.13 6.08
C ARG A 17 6.40 11.81 4.98
N LEU A 18 5.23 11.32 5.33
CA LEU A 18 4.16 11.05 4.38
C LEU A 18 3.63 12.34 3.74
N GLN A 19 3.44 13.39 4.55
CA GLN A 19 3.01 14.71 4.07
C GLN A 19 4.03 15.32 3.11
N ASP A 20 5.32 15.27 3.45
CA ASP A 20 6.40 15.76 2.58
C ASP A 20 6.46 14.99 1.27
N HIS A 21 6.28 13.67 1.32
CA HIS A 21 6.25 12.83 0.13
C HIS A 21 5.02 13.14 -0.74
N ALA A 22 3.84 13.28 -0.14
CA ALA A 22 2.63 13.66 -0.84
C ALA A 22 2.74 15.05 -1.48
N ALA A 23 3.34 16.02 -0.76
CA ALA A 23 3.59 17.36 -1.29
C ALA A 23 4.56 17.33 -2.47
N ARG A 24 5.62 16.50 -2.40
CA ARG A 24 6.55 16.30 -3.52
C ARG A 24 5.85 15.73 -4.75
N LEU A 25 5.05 14.67 -4.58
CA LEU A 25 4.29 14.08 -5.68
C LEU A 25 3.29 15.07 -6.30
N ARG A 26 2.63 15.90 -5.48
CA ARG A 26 1.73 16.95 -5.99
C ARG A 26 2.45 17.99 -6.83
N ARG A 27 3.65 18.43 -6.43
CA ARG A 27 4.45 19.37 -7.24
C ARG A 27 4.80 18.77 -8.60
N LEU A 28 5.21 17.50 -8.62
CA LEU A 28 5.49 16.77 -9.87
C LEU A 28 4.23 16.58 -10.72
N GLN A 29 3.08 16.35 -10.09
CA GLN A 29 1.79 16.28 -10.79
C GLN A 29 1.45 17.61 -11.46
N THR A 30 1.64 18.74 -10.77
CA THR A 30 1.39 20.06 -11.37
C THR A 30 2.28 20.33 -12.58
N VAL A 31 3.55 19.92 -12.53
CA VAL A 31 4.46 20.00 -13.70
C VAL A 31 3.97 19.08 -14.82
N LEU A 32 3.56 17.85 -14.50
CA LEU A 32 3.00 16.94 -15.50
C LEU A 32 1.77 17.54 -16.18
N ASP A 33 0.83 18.07 -15.40
CA ASP A 33 -0.42 18.64 -15.92
C ASP A 33 -0.17 19.85 -16.84
N GLY A 34 0.88 20.64 -16.59
CA GLY A 34 1.29 21.76 -17.45
C GLY A 34 1.89 21.33 -18.79
N GLY A 35 2.47 20.13 -18.86
CA GLY A 35 3.02 19.55 -20.09
C GLY A 35 2.02 18.66 -20.86
N LEU A 36 0.84 18.41 -20.30
CA LEU A 36 -0.17 17.54 -20.91
C LEU A 36 -1.33 18.31 -21.55
N PRO A 37 -1.89 17.79 -22.65
CA PRO A 37 -3.19 18.24 -23.15
C PRO A 37 -4.27 18.10 -22.07
N PRO A 38 -5.26 19.01 -22.02
CA PRO A 38 -6.25 19.06 -20.93
C PRO A 38 -7.07 17.77 -20.81
N GLN A 39 -7.30 17.09 -21.93
CA GLN A 39 -7.97 15.79 -22.01
C GLN A 39 -7.23 14.63 -21.31
N PHE A 40 -5.93 14.78 -20.99
CA PHE A 40 -5.11 13.74 -20.36
C PHE A 40 -4.86 13.96 -18.86
N ALA A 41 -5.09 15.17 -18.34
CA ALA A 41 -4.80 15.53 -16.95
C ALA A 41 -5.48 14.60 -15.92
N HIS A 42 -6.74 14.23 -16.16
CA HIS A 42 -7.49 13.34 -15.25
C HIS A 42 -7.18 11.84 -15.43
N ALA A 43 -6.52 11.47 -16.53
CA ALA A 43 -6.25 10.09 -16.88
C ALA A 43 -4.79 9.67 -16.61
N CYS A 44 -3.94 10.61 -16.18
CA CYS A 44 -2.53 10.42 -15.94
C CYS A 44 -2.17 10.89 -14.53
N SER A 45 -1.36 10.11 -13.80
CA SER A 45 -0.93 10.48 -12.46
C SER A 45 0.52 10.14 -12.19
N VAL A 46 1.24 11.00 -11.50
CA VAL A 46 2.60 10.72 -11.02
C VAL A 46 2.52 9.75 -9.85
N VAL A 47 3.16 8.60 -10.00
CA VAL A 47 3.19 7.55 -8.98
C VAL A 47 4.43 7.67 -8.12
N ASN A 48 5.58 7.95 -8.74
CA ASN A 48 6.85 8.02 -8.02
C ASN A 48 7.90 8.75 -8.85
N LEU A 49 8.92 9.27 -8.17
CA LEU A 49 10.18 9.72 -8.77
C LEU A 49 11.32 9.13 -7.95
N LYS A 50 12.13 8.26 -8.58
CA LYS A 50 13.26 7.61 -7.93
C LYS A 50 14.41 7.47 -8.93
N ASP A 51 15.63 7.78 -8.50
CA ASP A 51 16.84 7.69 -9.32
C ASP A 51 16.68 8.42 -10.68
N ASP A 52 16.08 9.62 -10.64
CA ASP A 52 15.73 10.44 -11.82
C ASP A 52 14.81 9.75 -12.85
N VAL A 53 14.14 8.68 -12.45
CA VAL A 53 13.12 7.99 -13.24
C VAL A 53 11.73 8.38 -12.74
N LEU A 54 10.98 9.09 -13.59
CA LEU A 54 9.60 9.44 -13.32
C LEU A 54 8.66 8.29 -13.70
N VAL A 55 7.82 7.85 -12.77
CA VAL A 55 6.81 6.82 -13.03
C VAL A 55 5.44 7.45 -13.14
N ILE A 56 4.79 7.29 -14.28
CA ILE A 56 3.45 7.81 -14.57
C ILE A 56 2.48 6.65 -14.74
N ALA A 57 1.35 6.69 -14.03
CA ALA A 57 0.23 5.79 -14.20
C ALA A 57 -0.80 6.37 -15.18
N THR A 58 -1.34 5.53 -16.06
CA THR A 58 -2.33 5.94 -17.07
C THR A 58 -3.56 5.04 -17.05
N ARG A 59 -4.74 5.63 -17.24
CA ARG A 59 -6.01 4.89 -17.36
C ARG A 59 -6.25 4.45 -18.82
N GLY A 60 -5.47 3.48 -19.29
CA GLY A 60 -5.64 2.86 -20.60
C GLY A 60 -4.36 2.76 -21.44
N SER A 61 -4.34 1.80 -22.36
CA SER A 61 -3.20 1.47 -23.22
C SER A 61 -2.96 2.50 -24.33
N ALA A 62 -4.02 3.02 -24.96
CA ALA A 62 -3.90 4.05 -26.00
C ALA A 62 -3.27 5.35 -25.45
N LEU A 63 -3.67 5.76 -24.24
CA LEU A 63 -3.06 6.90 -23.55
C LEU A 63 -1.60 6.66 -23.19
N ALA A 64 -1.24 5.44 -22.77
CA ALA A 64 0.15 5.10 -22.53
C ALA A 64 1.01 5.20 -23.78
N VAL A 65 0.51 4.78 -24.94
CA VAL A 65 1.24 4.92 -26.21
C VAL A 65 1.42 6.39 -26.56
N ARG A 66 0.38 7.22 -26.43
CA ARG A 66 0.47 8.67 -26.66
C ARG A 66 1.48 9.32 -25.72
N LEU A 67 1.47 8.99 -24.44
CA LEU A 67 2.45 9.49 -23.48
C LEU A 67 3.88 9.03 -23.80
N LYS A 68 4.07 7.80 -24.29
CA LYS A 68 5.40 7.33 -24.74
C LYS A 68 5.90 8.16 -25.93
N GLN A 69 5.02 8.50 -26.87
CA GLN A 69 5.36 9.37 -28.00
C GLN A 69 5.73 10.79 -27.54
N MET A 70 5.05 11.30 -26.51
CA MET A 70 5.31 12.63 -25.93
C MET A 70 6.46 12.64 -24.91
N ALA A 71 7.01 11.48 -24.55
CA ALA A 71 8.00 11.37 -23.49
C ALA A 71 9.23 12.29 -23.68
N PRO A 72 9.81 12.46 -24.88
CA PRO A 72 10.93 13.40 -25.06
C PRO A 72 10.54 14.84 -24.72
N SER A 73 9.40 15.31 -25.22
CA SER A 73 8.91 16.66 -24.92
C SER A 73 8.55 16.85 -23.44
N LEU A 74 8.05 15.80 -22.78
CA LEU A 74 7.83 15.83 -21.33
C LEU A 74 9.15 15.88 -20.57
N MET A 75 10.19 15.16 -21.00
CA MET A 75 11.51 15.24 -20.37
C MET A 75 12.07 16.67 -20.43
N ASP A 76 11.96 17.36 -21.57
CA ASP A 76 12.35 18.77 -21.70
C ASP A 76 11.49 19.69 -20.81
N HIS A 77 10.18 19.45 -20.73
CA HIS A 77 9.29 20.21 -19.86
C HIS A 77 9.67 20.09 -18.38
N PHE A 78 9.96 18.87 -17.93
CA PHE A 78 10.43 18.62 -16.56
C PHE A 78 11.81 19.24 -16.30
N LEU A 79 12.71 19.20 -17.29
CA LEU A 79 14.02 19.84 -17.21
C LEU A 79 13.87 21.37 -17.01
N HIS A 80 13.01 22.02 -17.78
CA HIS A 80 12.71 23.45 -17.63
C HIS A 80 12.06 23.79 -16.29
N ALA A 81 11.28 22.87 -15.72
CA ALA A 81 10.71 22.99 -14.39
C ALA A 81 11.72 22.71 -13.25
N GLY A 82 13.00 22.43 -13.57
CA GLY A 82 14.06 22.18 -12.60
C GLY A 82 14.17 20.73 -12.13
N TYR A 83 13.55 19.79 -12.84
CA TYR A 83 13.60 18.36 -12.55
C TYR A 83 14.30 17.63 -13.70
N PRO A 84 15.64 17.47 -13.65
CA PRO A 84 16.34 16.66 -14.63
C PRO A 84 15.91 15.20 -14.49
N LEU A 85 15.31 14.64 -15.54
CA LEU A 85 14.89 13.24 -15.59
C LEU A 85 15.82 12.45 -16.50
N GLN A 86 16.22 11.26 -16.08
CA GLN A 86 16.93 10.32 -16.94
C GLN A 86 15.96 9.57 -17.85
N SER A 87 14.77 9.21 -17.35
CA SER A 87 13.76 8.51 -18.15
C SER A 87 12.35 8.65 -17.56
N ILE A 88 11.35 8.42 -18.41
CA ILE A 88 9.93 8.37 -18.02
C ILE A 88 9.40 6.96 -18.24
N ARG A 89 8.92 6.32 -17.17
CA ARG A 89 8.32 4.98 -17.20
C ARG A 89 6.81 5.08 -17.08
N ILE A 90 6.11 4.56 -18.07
CA ILE A 90 4.65 4.61 -18.13
C ILE A 90 4.07 3.25 -17.75
N LYS A 91 3.21 3.25 -16.72
CA LYS A 91 2.47 2.08 -16.24
C LYS A 91 0.99 2.24 -16.60
N VAL A 92 0.46 1.30 -17.37
CA VAL A 92 -1.00 1.24 -17.57
C VAL A 92 -1.59 0.70 -16.28
N SER A 93 -2.37 1.53 -15.60
CA SER A 93 -3.23 1.05 -14.52
C SER A 93 -4.46 0.47 -15.18
N THR A 94 -4.58 -0.85 -15.17
CA THR A 94 -5.90 -1.47 -15.23
C THR A 94 -6.70 -0.89 -14.07
N PRO A 95 -8.00 -0.60 -14.24
CA PRO A 95 -8.88 -0.41 -13.09
C PRO A 95 -8.87 -1.72 -12.32
N GLU A 96 -7.89 -1.86 -11.43
CA GLU A 96 -7.79 -2.94 -10.49
C GLU A 96 -8.95 -2.68 -9.54
N GLU A 97 -9.95 -3.55 -9.67
CA GLU A 97 -10.94 -3.89 -8.66
C GLU A 97 -10.33 -3.55 -7.31
N THR A 98 -10.87 -2.51 -6.66
CA THR A 98 -10.50 -2.18 -5.29
C THR A 98 -10.57 -3.47 -4.51
N VAL A 99 -9.43 -4.11 -4.28
CA VAL A 99 -9.31 -5.20 -3.33
C VAL A 99 -9.48 -4.48 -2.01
N VAL A 100 -10.73 -4.30 -1.61
CA VAL A 100 -11.13 -3.94 -0.27
C VAL A 100 -10.32 -4.91 0.58
N GLN A 101 -9.30 -4.41 1.26
CA GLN A 101 -8.52 -5.22 2.18
C GLN A 101 -9.54 -5.78 3.15
N ARG A 102 -9.88 -7.06 2.96
CA ARG A 102 -10.93 -7.73 3.72
C ARG A 102 -10.45 -7.62 5.15
N ALA A 103 -11.17 -6.85 5.98
CA ALA A 103 -10.82 -6.67 7.38
C ALA A 103 -10.52 -8.06 7.95
N PRO A 104 -9.39 -8.26 8.65
CA PRO A 104 -8.98 -9.58 9.10
C PRO A 104 -10.15 -10.20 9.84
N THR A 105 -10.68 -11.30 9.32
CA THR A 105 -11.81 -12.00 9.92
C THR A 105 -11.39 -12.36 11.32
N VAL A 106 -12.02 -11.72 12.32
CA VAL A 106 -11.75 -12.02 13.72
C VAL A 106 -12.20 -13.47 13.93
N ARG A 107 -11.23 -14.38 14.05
CA ARG A 107 -11.49 -15.78 14.38
C ARG A 107 -11.84 -15.86 15.87
N THR A 108 -13.09 -15.56 16.21
CA THR A 108 -13.63 -15.81 17.55
C THR A 108 -14.00 -17.28 17.68
N VAL A 109 -13.58 -17.90 18.79
CA VAL A 109 -14.03 -19.23 19.21
C VAL A 109 -14.89 -19.00 20.44
N SER A 110 -16.13 -19.48 20.42
CA SER A 110 -17.05 -19.32 21.54
C SER A 110 -16.47 -19.96 22.82
N PRO A 111 -16.85 -19.47 24.02
CA PRO A 111 -16.40 -20.05 25.28
C PRO A 111 -16.70 -21.56 25.38
N ALA A 112 -17.86 -21.98 24.86
CA ALA A 112 -18.25 -23.39 24.79
C ALA A 112 -17.30 -24.24 23.94
N ALA A 113 -16.89 -23.74 22.76
CA ALA A 113 -15.96 -24.43 21.90
C ALA A 113 -14.55 -24.52 22.51
N LYS A 114 -14.10 -23.51 23.26
CA LYS A 114 -12.83 -23.60 24.01
C LYS A 114 -12.87 -24.68 25.09
N ASN A 115 -13.99 -24.80 25.79
CA ASN A 115 -14.15 -25.80 26.84
C ASN A 115 -14.18 -27.22 26.26
N GLN A 116 -14.89 -27.44 25.16
CA GLN A 116 -14.89 -28.73 24.45
C GLN A 116 -13.49 -29.11 23.94
N LEU A 117 -12.71 -28.15 23.42
CA LEU A 117 -11.33 -28.40 23.00
C LEU A 117 -10.42 -28.79 24.16
N ARG A 118 -10.61 -28.18 25.34
CA ARG A 118 -9.85 -28.52 26.56
C ARG A 118 -10.24 -29.88 27.13
N GLU A 119 -11.53 -30.18 27.16
CA GLU A 119 -12.06 -31.46 27.61
C GLU A 119 -11.56 -32.60 26.72
N PHE A 120 -11.58 -32.41 25.41
CA PHE A 120 -11.04 -33.38 24.46
C PHE A 120 -9.51 -33.50 24.54
N ALA A 121 -8.78 -32.41 24.80
CA ALA A 121 -7.34 -32.48 25.06
C ALA A 121 -7.04 -33.31 26.32
N ALA A 122 -7.89 -33.24 27.35
CA ALA A 122 -7.74 -34.01 28.59
C ALA A 122 -8.02 -35.52 28.42
N THR A 123 -8.73 -35.94 27.37
CA THR A 123 -8.92 -37.37 27.07
C THR A 123 -7.77 -37.98 26.27
N LEU A 124 -6.77 -37.19 25.87
CA LEU A 124 -5.63 -37.65 25.08
C LEU A 124 -4.41 -37.98 25.96
N PRO A 125 -3.56 -38.94 25.55
CA PRO A 125 -2.30 -39.24 26.25
C PRO A 125 -1.39 -38.01 26.38
N GLU A 126 -0.61 -37.96 27.46
CA GLU A 126 0.25 -36.82 27.79
C GLU A 126 1.30 -36.50 26.72
N ASP A 127 1.81 -37.52 26.05
CA ASP A 127 2.85 -37.38 25.01
C ASP A 127 2.28 -37.18 23.59
N SER A 128 0.99 -36.85 23.46
CA SER A 128 0.36 -36.70 22.15
C SER A 128 0.63 -35.31 21.55
N PRO A 129 1.25 -35.21 20.36
CA PRO A 129 1.43 -33.92 19.68
C PRO A 129 0.10 -33.24 19.32
N LEU A 130 -0.99 -34.00 19.28
CA LEU A 130 -2.34 -33.47 19.07
C LEU A 130 -2.86 -32.73 20.31
N ARG A 131 -2.55 -33.21 21.52
CA ARG A 131 -2.93 -32.56 22.78
C ARG A 131 -2.30 -31.17 22.84
N ASP A 132 -1.01 -31.05 22.57
CA ASP A 132 -0.29 -29.78 22.52
C ASP A 132 -0.87 -28.81 21.47
N ALA A 133 -1.22 -29.31 20.30
CA ALA A 133 -1.82 -28.50 19.25
C ALA A 133 -3.19 -27.94 19.67
N LEU A 134 -4.02 -28.76 20.33
CA LEU A 134 -5.35 -28.38 20.82
C LEU A 134 -5.28 -27.39 21.98
N GLU A 135 -4.37 -27.59 22.94
CA GLU A 135 -4.14 -26.65 24.05
C GLU A 135 -3.64 -25.29 23.54
N ARG A 136 -2.72 -25.30 22.57
CA ARG A 136 -2.23 -24.06 21.92
C ARG A 136 -3.37 -23.33 21.19
N LEU A 137 -4.25 -24.04 20.50
CA LEU A 137 -5.40 -23.47 19.81
C LEU A 137 -6.42 -22.86 20.79
N ALA A 138 -6.73 -23.57 21.88
CA ALA A 138 -7.62 -23.07 22.94
C ALA A 138 -7.05 -21.81 23.63
N ARG A 139 -5.71 -21.71 23.77
CA ARG A 139 -5.03 -20.52 24.33
C ARG A 139 -4.99 -19.32 23.38
N LEU A 140 -4.78 -19.56 22.09
CA LEU A 140 -4.62 -18.49 21.08
C LEU A 140 -5.94 -17.88 20.61
N SER A 141 -7.06 -18.60 20.77
CA SER A 141 -8.38 -18.08 20.43
C SER A 141 -8.79 -17.00 21.43
N ARG A 142 -9.14 -15.80 20.93
CA ARG A 142 -9.66 -14.71 21.75
C ARG A 142 -11.15 -14.99 22.07
N GLU A 143 -11.53 -14.76 23.32
CA GLU A 143 -12.92 -14.91 23.78
C GLU A 143 -13.81 -13.88 23.05
N SER A 144 -14.97 -14.35 22.56
CA SER A 144 -15.98 -13.52 21.90
C SER A 144 -16.65 -12.57 22.87
#